data_AF-A0AAV0QQQ6-F1
#
_entry.id   AF-A0AAV0QQQ6-F1
#
_cell.length_a   1.000
_cell.length_b   1.000
_cell.length_c   1.000
_cell.angle_alpha   90.00
_cell.angle_beta   90.00
_cell.angle_gamma   90.00
#
_symmetry.space_group_name_H-M   'P 1'
#
loop_
_entity.id
_entity.type
_entity.pdbx_description
1 polymer ?
#
loop_
_entity_poly.entity_id
_entity_poly.type
_entity_poly.pdbx_seq_one_letter_code
_entity_poly.pdbx_strand_id
1 'polypeptide(L)'
;MVNSLKHLCMALEPVLRKVVRCNINPSPHSSLYIYSSKTHSSSSASSASGLQLVFSSKLSLPIFTGTKIVDAGGSPLQILLADTATGTRMDNKVKVEIEIEFTDNSSWIRSRKFRIGARVVRDGGRGLRVREAMTEAFIVKDHRGELYKKHHPPMLEDEVWRLEKIGKDGAFHKKLAAEGVNSVQDFLKLSVVDPLKLRKMLGAGMSDKMWEVTIKHARRCELGNKHYIYRGPSYCLTLNPICQVVNATISGQDCSNLDISGINKVSSLQ
;
A
#
# COMPACT_ATOMS: atom_id res chain seq x y z
N MET A 1 35.98 -35.17 9.70
CA MET A 1 34.81 -34.68 8.91
C MET A 1 34.36 -33.27 9.27
N VAL A 2 34.35 -32.87 10.56
CA VAL A 2 33.84 -31.55 11.01
C VAL A 2 34.69 -30.35 10.56
N ASN A 3 36.01 -30.52 10.39
CA ASN A 3 36.93 -29.43 9.99
C ASN A 3 36.81 -29.05 8.50
N SER A 4 36.51 -30.02 7.63
CA SER A 4 36.38 -29.79 6.19
C SER A 4 35.13 -28.98 5.83
N LEU A 5 34.04 -29.14 6.59
CA LEU A 5 32.81 -28.36 6.41
C LEU A 5 32.95 -26.92 6.93
N LYS A 6 33.67 -26.68 8.04
CA LYS A 6 33.97 -25.33 8.51
C LYS A 6 34.78 -24.53 7.48
N HIS A 7 35.78 -25.15 6.86
CA HIS A 7 36.55 -24.53 5.77
C HIS A 7 35.69 -24.27 4.52
N LEU A 8 34.76 -25.17 4.17
CA LEU A 8 33.81 -24.97 3.08
C LEU A 8 32.85 -23.79 3.36
N CYS A 9 32.36 -23.67 4.60
CA CYS A 9 31.48 -22.60 5.04
C CYS A 9 32.16 -21.22 4.97
N MET A 10 33.41 -21.11 5.45
CA MET A 10 34.17 -19.85 5.34
C MET A 10 34.54 -19.51 3.89
N ALA A 11 34.79 -20.50 3.04
CA ALA A 11 35.07 -20.29 1.61
C ALA A 11 33.83 -19.87 0.81
N LEU A 12 32.63 -20.28 1.24
CA LEU A 12 31.37 -19.92 0.59
C LEU A 12 30.84 -18.54 1.00
N GLU A 13 31.24 -18.00 2.15
CA GLU A 13 30.80 -16.68 2.62
C GLU A 13 31.03 -15.55 1.58
N PRO A 14 32.23 -15.36 1.00
CA PRO A 14 32.44 -14.32 -0.02
C PRO A 14 31.72 -14.61 -1.35
N VAL A 15 31.48 -15.88 -1.68
CA VAL A 15 30.76 -16.29 -2.90
C VAL A 15 29.26 -16.05 -2.78
N LEU A 16 28.69 -16.26 -1.59
CA LEU A 16 27.29 -16.03 -1.26
C LEU A 16 26.94 -14.53 -1.17
N ARG A 17 27.90 -13.63 -0.88
CA ARG A 17 27.68 -12.17 -0.94
C ARG A 17 27.41 -11.66 -2.37
N LYS A 18 27.64 -12.47 -3.41
CA LYS A 18 27.37 -12.13 -4.82
C LYS A 18 25.98 -12.58 -5.32
N VAL A 19 25.12 -13.13 -4.45
CA VAL A 19 24.05 -14.10 -4.84
C VAL A 19 22.66 -13.55 -5.09
N VAL A 20 22.36 -12.26 -4.89
CA VAL A 20 21.03 -11.77 -5.30
C VAL A 20 21.12 -11.26 -6.74
N ARG A 21 20.99 -12.19 -7.67
CA ARG A 21 20.87 -11.88 -9.10
C ARG A 21 19.61 -12.50 -9.65
N CYS A 22 19.10 -11.83 -10.64
CA CYS A 22 17.83 -12.08 -11.25
C CYS A 22 18.08 -11.81 -12.76
N ASN A 23 17.42 -12.52 -13.69
CA ASN A 23 17.57 -12.31 -15.16
C ASN A 23 16.29 -12.21 -16.02
N ILE A 24 16.27 -11.25 -16.99
CA ILE A 24 15.66 -11.18 -18.35
C ILE A 24 16.46 -10.14 -19.18
N ASN A 25 17.51 -10.60 -19.86
CA ASN A 25 18.22 -10.06 -21.04
C ASN A 25 18.88 -8.65 -21.04
N PRO A 26 19.99 -8.48 -21.81
CA PRO A 26 21.10 -7.63 -21.42
C PRO A 26 21.08 -6.23 -22.07
N SER A 27 21.40 -5.22 -21.28
CA SER A 27 22.07 -3.99 -21.72
C SER A 27 23.45 -3.96 -21.05
N PRO A 28 24.54 -3.52 -21.73
CA PRO A 28 25.91 -3.83 -21.31
C PRO A 28 26.45 -2.96 -20.15
N HIS A 29 25.65 -2.05 -19.57
CA HIS A 29 26.15 -1.12 -18.57
C HIS A 29 25.15 -0.94 -17.43
N SER A 30 25.21 -1.80 -16.42
CA SER A 30 25.03 -1.45 -15.00
C SER A 30 24.85 -2.72 -14.13
N SER A 31 25.39 -2.65 -12.93
CA SER A 31 25.34 -3.64 -11.86
C SER A 31 24.00 -3.62 -11.12
N LEU A 32 23.41 -4.82 -10.94
CA LEU A 32 22.19 -5.18 -10.19
C LEU A 32 20.88 -5.18 -11.01
N TYR A 33 20.24 -6.36 -11.13
CA TYR A 33 18.90 -6.50 -11.71
C TYR A 33 18.10 -7.64 -11.03
N ILE A 34 16.78 -7.43 -10.85
CA ILE A 34 15.71 -8.25 -10.21
C ILE A 34 14.76 -8.86 -11.28
N TYR A 35 14.27 -10.10 -11.12
CA TYR A 35 13.60 -10.94 -12.14
C TYR A 35 12.96 -12.24 -11.58
N SER A 36 11.99 -12.75 -12.35
CA SER A 36 11.15 -13.91 -12.06
C SER A 36 11.47 -15.06 -13.04
N SER A 37 11.74 -16.28 -12.55
CA SER A 37 12.10 -17.42 -13.41
C SER A 37 10.88 -18.20 -13.96
N LYS A 38 10.91 -18.51 -15.26
CA LYS A 38 10.23 -19.69 -15.83
C LYS A 38 10.90 -20.97 -15.32
N THR A 39 10.09 -22.00 -15.10
CA THR A 39 10.47 -23.34 -14.61
C THR A 39 11.48 -24.02 -15.53
N HIS A 40 12.70 -24.27 -15.04
CA HIS A 40 13.57 -25.31 -15.60
C HIS A 40 13.43 -26.57 -14.74
N SER A 41 12.54 -27.46 -15.16
CA SER A 41 12.64 -28.87 -14.81
C SER A 41 13.92 -29.42 -15.44
N SER A 42 14.99 -29.52 -14.65
CA SER A 42 16.16 -30.31 -15.02
C SER A 42 16.22 -31.55 -14.13
N SER A 43 16.20 -32.68 -14.83
CA SER A 43 16.14 -34.05 -14.37
C SER A 43 17.36 -34.48 -13.54
N SER A 44 17.12 -35.60 -12.85
CA SER A 44 18.02 -36.39 -12.00
C SER A 44 19.42 -36.64 -12.57
N ALA A 45 20.44 -36.37 -11.75
CA ALA A 45 21.71 -37.10 -11.78
C ALA A 45 22.31 -37.13 -10.36
N SER A 46 22.46 -38.34 -9.84
CA SER A 46 23.04 -38.69 -8.55
C SER A 46 24.52 -38.35 -8.48
N SER A 47 24.92 -37.62 -7.43
CA SER A 47 26.30 -37.66 -6.90
C SER A 47 26.26 -37.31 -5.41
N ALA A 48 26.94 -38.15 -4.62
CA ALA A 48 26.76 -38.36 -3.19
C ALA A 48 27.41 -37.29 -2.28
N SER A 49 26.97 -36.04 -2.40
CA SER A 49 27.12 -35.03 -1.33
C SER A 49 26.07 -33.95 -1.52
N GLY A 50 24.85 -34.27 -1.10
CA GLY A 50 23.67 -33.48 -1.45
C GLY A 50 23.52 -32.27 -0.53
N LEU A 51 24.21 -31.17 -0.80
CA LEU A 51 24.00 -29.93 -0.06
C LEU A 51 22.93 -29.06 -0.73
N GLN A 52 22.09 -28.40 0.05
CA GLN A 52 21.04 -27.49 -0.43
C GLN A 52 21.02 -26.20 0.40
N LEU A 53 20.78 -25.07 -0.26
CA LEU A 53 20.45 -23.81 0.40
C LEU A 53 18.97 -23.78 0.81
N VAL A 54 18.67 -23.27 1.99
CA VAL A 54 17.31 -23.15 2.52
C VAL A 54 17.13 -21.80 3.22
N PHE A 55 16.00 -21.14 3.03
CA PHE A 55 15.63 -19.96 3.82
C PHE A 55 15.28 -20.38 5.25
N SER A 56 15.82 -19.67 6.25
CA SER A 56 15.60 -20.00 7.67
C SER A 56 14.12 -19.93 8.05
N SER A 57 13.43 -18.93 7.51
CA SER A 57 12.10 -18.48 7.89
C SER A 57 11.28 -18.14 6.65
N LYS A 58 9.94 -18.13 6.81
CA LYS A 58 9.04 -17.60 5.78
C LYS A 58 9.14 -16.06 5.74
N LEU A 59 8.79 -15.48 4.59
CA LEU A 59 8.72 -14.03 4.42
C LEU A 59 7.58 -13.43 5.25
N SER A 60 7.77 -12.20 5.73
CA SER A 60 6.66 -11.39 6.21
C SER A 60 5.82 -10.89 5.03
N LEU A 61 4.52 -11.12 5.09
CA LEU A 61 3.56 -10.69 4.08
C LEU A 61 2.52 -9.75 4.73
N PRO A 62 1.98 -8.76 3.99
CA PRO A 62 2.24 -8.43 2.58
C PRO A 62 3.56 -7.68 2.34
N ILE A 63 4.14 -7.83 1.15
CA ILE A 63 5.36 -7.11 0.73
C ILE A 63 4.97 -5.91 -0.15
N PHE A 64 5.59 -4.76 0.10
CA PHE A 64 5.39 -3.54 -0.67
C PHE A 64 6.64 -3.12 -1.46
N THR A 65 6.44 -2.43 -2.57
CA THR A 65 7.55 -1.82 -3.32
C THR A 65 8.31 -0.80 -2.48
N GLY A 66 9.63 -0.72 -2.63
CA GLY A 66 10.51 0.19 -1.88
C GLY A 66 10.62 -0.12 -0.38
N THR A 67 10.20 -1.31 0.07
CA THR A 67 10.38 -1.77 1.45
C THR A 67 11.39 -2.91 1.53
N LYS A 68 12.23 -2.89 2.58
CA LYS A 68 13.17 -3.99 2.85
C LYS A 68 12.39 -5.25 3.21
N ILE A 69 12.73 -6.36 2.58
CA ILE A 69 12.07 -7.64 2.83
C ILE A 69 12.63 -8.24 4.12
N VAL A 70 11.71 -8.58 5.01
CA VAL A 70 12.01 -9.24 6.29
C VAL A 70 11.34 -10.60 6.38
N ASP A 71 11.85 -11.43 7.26
CA ASP A 71 11.19 -12.67 7.63
C ASP A 71 9.97 -12.44 8.54
N ALA A 72 9.22 -13.50 8.81
CA ALA A 72 8.04 -13.44 9.68
C ALA A 72 8.31 -12.93 11.11
N GLY A 73 9.58 -12.93 11.56
CA GLY A 73 10.02 -12.36 12.83
C GLY A 73 10.50 -10.92 12.75
N GLY A 74 10.41 -10.28 11.58
CA GLY A 74 10.88 -8.90 11.36
C GLY A 74 12.40 -8.78 11.17
N SER A 75 13.12 -9.89 11.02
CA SER A 75 14.57 -9.91 10.82
C SER A 75 14.95 -9.96 9.34
N PRO A 76 16.16 -9.52 8.96
CA PRO A 76 16.69 -9.72 7.61
C PRO A 76 16.65 -11.19 7.19
N LEU A 77 16.45 -11.46 5.90
CA LEU A 77 16.39 -12.83 5.40
C LEU A 77 17.71 -13.54 5.63
N GLN A 78 17.64 -14.78 6.12
CA GLN A 78 18.80 -15.63 6.35
C GLN A 78 18.73 -16.88 5.47
N ILE A 79 19.87 -17.21 4.87
CA ILE A 79 20.06 -18.46 4.12
C ILE A 79 20.94 -19.40 4.94
N LEU A 80 20.56 -20.67 4.96
CA LEU A 80 21.27 -21.74 5.64
C LEU A 80 21.69 -22.81 4.62
N LEU A 81 22.79 -23.50 4.91
CA LEU A 81 23.20 -24.70 4.18
C LEU A 81 22.67 -25.93 4.93
N ALA A 82 21.98 -26.82 4.22
CA ALA A 82 21.44 -28.07 4.75
C ALA A 82 21.98 -29.27 3.96
N ASP A 83 22.18 -30.38 4.65
CA ASP A 83 22.46 -31.66 4.01
C ASP A 83 21.14 -32.36 3.66
N THR A 84 20.96 -32.70 2.40
CA THR A 84 19.78 -33.38 1.86
C THR A 84 19.74 -34.86 2.23
N ALA A 85 20.86 -35.47 2.66
CA ALA A 85 20.89 -36.86 3.10
C ALA A 85 20.28 -37.04 4.49
N THR A 86 20.44 -36.07 5.38
CA THR A 86 19.98 -36.16 6.78
C THR A 86 18.82 -35.21 7.08
N GLY A 87 18.49 -34.29 6.17
CA GLY A 87 17.49 -33.24 6.37
C GLY A 87 17.81 -32.29 7.53
N THR A 88 18.96 -32.49 8.19
CA THR A 88 19.35 -31.77 9.39
C THR A 88 19.87 -30.41 8.96
N ARG A 89 19.22 -29.36 9.44
CA ARG A 89 19.70 -27.99 9.30
C ARG A 89 21.02 -27.91 10.06
N MET A 90 22.13 -27.74 9.35
CA MET A 90 23.43 -27.70 10.00
C MET A 90 23.57 -26.37 10.76
N ASP A 91 23.65 -26.44 12.09
CA ASP A 91 23.78 -25.26 12.96
C ASP A 91 25.15 -24.55 12.87
N ASN A 92 26.08 -25.08 12.07
CA ASN A 92 27.29 -24.35 11.62
C ASN A 92 26.92 -23.37 10.49
N LYS A 93 26.01 -22.44 10.81
CA LYS A 93 25.28 -21.57 9.88
C LYS A 93 26.22 -20.56 9.22
N VAL A 94 26.43 -20.69 7.92
CA VAL A 94 26.79 -19.52 7.09
C VAL A 94 25.56 -18.63 7.06
N LYS A 95 25.39 -17.79 8.07
CA LYS A 95 24.30 -16.82 8.14
C LYS A 95 24.65 -15.67 7.21
N VAL A 96 24.03 -15.65 6.04
CA VAL A 96 24.07 -14.49 5.14
C VAL A 96 22.81 -13.67 5.39
N GLU A 97 22.97 -12.49 5.96
CA GLU A 97 21.90 -11.50 6.02
C GLU A 97 21.77 -10.84 4.66
N ILE A 98 20.54 -10.82 4.16
CA ILE A 98 20.24 -10.36 2.81
C ILE A 98 19.27 -9.19 2.92
N GLU A 99 19.69 -8.06 2.38
CA GLU A 99 18.85 -6.88 2.21
C GLU A 99 18.43 -6.78 0.75
N ILE A 100 17.13 -6.93 0.49
CA ILE A 100 16.52 -6.83 -0.83
C ILE A 100 15.26 -5.97 -0.70
N GLU A 101 15.01 -5.16 -1.72
CA GLU A 101 13.75 -4.46 -1.94
C GLU A 101 13.22 -4.77 -3.33
N PHE A 102 11.89 -4.73 -3.49
CA PHE A 102 11.28 -4.78 -4.82
C PHE A 102 10.95 -3.37 -5.29
N THR A 103 11.34 -3.01 -6.50
CA THR A 103 10.91 -1.76 -7.15
C THR A 103 9.65 -1.98 -7.99
N ASP A 104 9.44 -3.19 -8.48
CA ASP A 104 8.37 -3.53 -9.42
C ASP A 104 7.13 -4.08 -8.71
N ASN A 105 5.96 -3.61 -9.15
CA ASN A 105 4.67 -4.12 -8.70
C ASN A 105 4.35 -5.44 -9.44
N SER A 106 3.89 -6.44 -8.70
CA SER A 106 3.45 -7.72 -9.25
C SER A 106 2.35 -7.59 -10.29
N SER A 107 1.51 -6.54 -10.24
CA SER A 107 0.47 -6.29 -11.23
C SER A 107 0.99 -6.09 -12.65
N TRP A 108 2.25 -5.65 -12.81
CA TRP A 108 2.87 -5.43 -14.13
C TRP A 108 3.49 -6.70 -14.73
N ILE A 109 3.54 -7.80 -13.97
CA ILE A 109 4.15 -9.05 -14.40
C ILE A 109 3.07 -10.08 -14.73
N ARG A 110 3.25 -10.82 -15.82
CA ARG A 110 2.30 -11.85 -16.30
C ARG A 110 1.93 -12.89 -15.23
N SER A 111 2.88 -13.32 -14.41
CA SER A 111 2.66 -14.29 -13.32
C SER A 111 1.93 -13.71 -12.11
N ARG A 112 1.88 -12.37 -11.98
CA ARG A 112 1.41 -11.63 -10.80
C ARG A 112 2.05 -12.04 -9.47
N LYS A 113 3.17 -12.76 -9.52
CA LYS A 113 3.86 -13.30 -8.34
C LYS A 113 5.36 -13.31 -8.56
N PHE A 114 6.10 -13.07 -7.49
CA PHE A 114 7.55 -13.13 -7.40
C PHE A 114 7.99 -14.34 -6.57
N ARG A 115 9.25 -14.74 -6.76
CA ARG A 115 9.97 -15.69 -5.91
C ARG A 115 11.38 -15.16 -5.72
N ILE A 116 11.95 -15.37 -4.52
CA ILE A 116 13.35 -15.08 -4.27
C ILE A 116 14.09 -16.42 -4.36
N GLY A 117 15.09 -16.46 -5.23
CA GLY A 117 15.98 -17.60 -5.39
C GLY A 117 17.38 -17.25 -4.90
N ALA A 118 18.08 -18.22 -4.32
CA ALA A 118 19.48 -18.08 -3.96
C ALA A 118 20.28 -19.30 -4.40
N ARG A 119 21.41 -19.05 -5.05
CA ARG A 119 22.27 -20.08 -5.66
C ARG A 119 23.74 -19.73 -5.50
N VAL A 120 24.60 -20.74 -5.36
CA VAL A 120 26.05 -20.54 -5.36
C VAL A 120 26.52 -20.35 -6.81
N VAL A 121 27.15 -19.21 -7.12
CA VAL A 121 27.76 -18.96 -8.43
C VAL A 121 29.15 -19.58 -8.44
N ARG A 122 29.42 -20.46 -9.41
CA ARG A 122 30.73 -21.11 -9.57
C ARG A 122 31.67 -20.24 -10.39
N ASP A 123 32.92 -20.20 -9.98
CA ASP A 123 34.02 -19.65 -10.78
C ASP A 123 34.93 -20.80 -11.23
N GLY A 124 34.77 -21.23 -12.49
CA GLY A 124 35.72 -22.08 -13.22
C GLY A 124 36.02 -23.53 -12.79
N GLY A 125 35.65 -23.99 -11.59
CA GLY A 125 36.08 -25.30 -11.06
C GLY A 125 35.02 -26.41 -10.97
N ARG A 126 35.46 -27.67 -11.14
CA ARG A 126 34.69 -28.92 -10.90
C ARG A 126 34.43 -29.12 -9.39
N GLY A 127 33.71 -28.20 -8.74
CA GLY A 127 33.44 -28.21 -7.29
C GLY A 127 32.20 -29.02 -6.87
N LEU A 128 31.81 -28.92 -5.59
CA LEU A 128 30.57 -29.52 -5.03
C LEU A 128 29.30 -28.82 -5.57
N ARG A 129 28.25 -29.60 -5.89
CA ARG A 129 26.97 -29.06 -6.39
C ARG A 129 26.03 -28.77 -5.22
N VAL A 130 25.77 -27.48 -4.97
CA VAL A 130 24.81 -27.05 -3.95
C VAL A 130 23.48 -26.70 -4.64
N ARG A 131 22.37 -27.28 -4.17
CA ARG A 131 21.02 -27.00 -4.68
C ARG A 131 20.55 -25.61 -4.22
N GLU A 132 19.82 -24.91 -5.09
CA GLU A 132 19.32 -23.55 -4.84
C GLU A 132 18.22 -23.52 -3.76
N ALA A 133 18.12 -22.40 -3.05
CA ALA A 133 16.97 -22.08 -2.22
C ALA A 133 15.94 -21.31 -3.05
N MET A 134 14.65 -21.58 -2.87
CA MET A 134 13.58 -20.77 -3.44
C MET A 134 12.51 -20.52 -2.38
N THR A 135 11.98 -19.30 -2.33
CA THR A 135 10.80 -18.99 -1.52
C THR A 135 9.53 -19.51 -2.18
N GLU A 136 8.45 -19.56 -1.41
CA GLU A 136 7.10 -19.63 -1.96
C GLU A 136 6.82 -18.39 -2.84
N ALA A 137 5.84 -18.50 -3.73
CA ALA A 137 5.45 -17.40 -4.60
C ALA A 137 4.61 -16.37 -3.84
N PHE A 138 4.95 -15.09 -3.92
CA PHE A 138 4.25 -14.00 -3.21
C PHE A 138 3.94 -12.82 -4.12
N ILE A 139 3.02 -11.97 -3.66
CA ILE A 139 2.56 -10.76 -4.36
C ILE A 139 3.26 -9.56 -3.75
N VAL A 140 3.87 -8.74 -4.61
CA VAL A 140 4.41 -7.43 -4.22
C VAL A 140 3.40 -6.37 -4.62
N LYS A 141 2.92 -5.60 -3.65
CA LYS A 141 1.95 -4.52 -3.85
C LYS A 141 2.69 -3.19 -4.00
N ASP A 142 2.12 -2.26 -4.76
CA ASP A 142 2.64 -0.90 -4.81
C ASP A 142 2.33 -0.16 -3.50
N HIS A 143 3.37 0.39 -2.88
CA HIS A 143 3.22 1.20 -1.67
C HIS A 143 2.35 2.44 -1.90
N ARG A 144 2.39 3.01 -3.12
CA ARG A 144 1.56 4.18 -3.47
C ARG A 144 0.07 3.86 -3.41
N GLY A 145 -0.31 2.63 -3.79
CA GLY A 145 -1.68 2.18 -3.81
C GLY A 145 -2.33 2.08 -2.42
N GLU A 146 -1.54 1.79 -1.37
CA GLU A 146 -2.01 1.78 0.01
C GLU A 146 -2.14 3.18 0.59
N LEU A 147 -1.12 4.03 0.42
CA LEU A 147 -1.13 5.40 0.92
C LEU A 147 -2.30 6.21 0.35
N TYR A 148 -2.65 5.97 -0.92
CA TYR A 148 -3.71 6.70 -1.62
C TYR A 148 -5.09 6.03 -1.60
N LYS A 149 -5.29 5.02 -0.74
CA LYS A 149 -6.59 4.36 -0.62
C LYS A 149 -7.70 5.33 -0.26
N LYS A 150 -8.85 5.14 -0.90
CA LYS A 150 -10.10 5.82 -0.58
C LYS A 150 -10.76 5.12 0.60
N HIS A 151 -11.24 5.89 1.56
CA HIS A 151 -11.89 5.34 2.75
C HIS A 151 -13.37 5.09 2.48
N HIS A 152 -13.87 3.93 2.92
CA HIS A 152 -15.25 3.49 2.70
C HIS A 152 -15.82 2.90 4.00
N PRO A 153 -16.64 3.64 4.76
CA PRO A 153 -17.03 5.04 4.53
C PRO A 153 -15.87 6.01 4.81
N PRO A 154 -15.88 7.21 4.21
CA PRO A 154 -14.99 8.28 4.61
C PRO A 154 -15.35 8.81 6.01
N MET A 155 -14.38 9.39 6.70
CA MET A 155 -14.54 10.04 8.00
C MET A 155 -14.52 11.56 7.86
N LEU A 156 -15.05 12.30 8.84
CA LEU A 156 -15.12 13.77 8.81
C LEU A 156 -13.72 14.41 8.77
N GLU A 157 -12.80 13.83 9.55
CA GLU A 157 -11.41 14.27 9.71
C GLU A 157 -10.51 13.82 8.56
N ASP A 158 -11.01 12.99 7.64
CA ASP A 158 -10.24 12.60 6.45
C ASP A 158 -9.94 13.82 5.57
N GLU A 159 -8.76 13.83 4.96
CA GLU A 159 -8.46 14.80 3.92
C GLU A 159 -9.38 14.60 2.71
N VAL A 160 -9.74 15.70 2.03
CA VAL A 160 -10.73 15.68 0.94
C VAL A 160 -10.33 14.79 -0.24
N TRP A 161 -9.02 14.57 -0.44
CA TRP A 161 -8.54 13.65 -1.45
C TRP A 161 -8.80 12.17 -1.11
N ARG A 162 -9.29 11.82 0.09
CA ARG A 162 -9.80 10.47 0.39
C ARG A 162 -11.13 10.19 -0.29
N LEU A 163 -11.83 11.21 -0.80
CA LEU A 163 -13.04 11.04 -1.59
C LEU A 163 -12.75 10.46 -2.98
N GLU A 164 -13.73 9.74 -3.53
CA GLU A 164 -13.67 9.26 -4.90
C GLU A 164 -13.52 10.42 -5.89
N LYS A 165 -12.85 10.17 -7.03
CA LYS A 165 -12.57 11.14 -8.10
C LYS A 165 -11.68 12.35 -7.75
N ILE A 166 -11.26 12.51 -6.50
CA ILE A 166 -10.28 13.55 -6.09
C ILE A 166 -8.93 12.89 -5.79
N GLY A 167 -7.90 13.11 -6.59
CA GLY A 167 -6.56 12.56 -6.32
C GLY A 167 -5.76 13.43 -5.33
N LYS A 168 -4.90 12.81 -4.50
CA LYS A 168 -3.93 13.54 -3.68
C LYS A 168 -3.02 14.38 -4.59
N ASP A 169 -2.81 15.64 -4.23
CA ASP A 169 -2.06 16.64 -4.99
C ASP A 169 -2.53 16.86 -6.45
N GLY A 170 -3.73 16.36 -6.79
CA GLY A 170 -4.37 16.56 -8.08
C GLY A 170 -4.94 17.96 -8.25
N ALA A 171 -5.39 18.28 -9.47
CA ALA A 171 -5.97 19.59 -9.80
C ALA A 171 -7.15 19.96 -8.89
N PHE A 172 -8.06 19.02 -8.61
CA PHE A 172 -9.20 19.29 -7.72
C PHE A 172 -8.77 19.48 -6.26
N HIS A 173 -7.82 18.68 -5.78
CA HIS A 173 -7.31 18.82 -4.41
C HIS A 173 -6.69 20.20 -4.18
N LYS A 174 -5.83 20.65 -5.11
CA LYS A 174 -5.19 21.97 -5.04
C LYS A 174 -6.21 23.11 -5.10
N LYS A 175 -7.22 23.01 -5.96
CA LYS A 175 -8.30 24.02 -6.07
C LYS A 175 -9.14 24.10 -4.80
N LEU A 176 -9.49 22.96 -4.21
CA LEU A 176 -10.24 22.91 -2.96
C LEU A 176 -9.42 23.47 -1.79
N ALA A 177 -8.15 23.08 -1.69
CA ALA A 177 -7.24 23.57 -0.66
C ALA A 177 -7.00 25.07 -0.73
N ALA A 178 -6.91 25.65 -1.94
CA ALA A 178 -6.77 27.09 -2.14
C ALA A 178 -7.98 27.89 -1.59
N GLU A 179 -9.14 27.26 -1.51
CA GLU A 179 -10.39 27.85 -0.97
C GLU A 179 -10.67 27.40 0.47
N GLY A 180 -9.71 26.73 1.12
CA GLY A 180 -9.80 26.28 2.51
C GLY A 180 -10.56 24.97 2.73
N VAL A 181 -10.91 24.23 1.67
CA VAL A 181 -11.61 22.95 1.77
C VAL A 181 -10.58 21.81 1.81
N ASN A 182 -10.11 21.48 3.00
CA ASN A 182 -9.06 20.47 3.21
C ASN A 182 -9.60 19.12 3.70
N SER A 183 -10.70 19.12 4.45
CA SER A 183 -11.30 17.91 5.01
C SER A 183 -12.60 17.49 4.32
N VAL A 184 -13.00 16.23 4.52
CA VAL A 184 -14.34 15.73 4.12
C VAL A 184 -15.44 16.52 4.83
N GLN A 185 -15.23 16.90 6.09
CA GLN A 185 -16.16 17.77 6.81
C GLN A 185 -16.34 19.13 6.11
N ASP A 186 -15.27 19.80 5.73
CA ASP A 186 -15.35 21.11 5.05
C ASP A 186 -16.05 20.98 3.69
N PHE A 187 -15.75 19.90 2.96
CA PHE A 187 -16.39 19.60 1.68
C PHE A 187 -17.92 19.40 1.86
N LEU A 188 -18.33 18.62 2.86
CA LEU A 188 -19.74 18.39 3.14
C LEU A 188 -20.45 19.64 3.66
N LYS A 189 -19.82 20.42 4.54
CA LYS A 189 -20.33 21.73 5.00
C LYS A 189 -20.64 22.62 3.81
N LEU A 190 -19.67 22.78 2.91
CA LEU A 190 -19.86 23.66 1.75
C LEU A 190 -20.90 23.11 0.78
N SER A 191 -21.03 21.79 0.67
CA SER A 191 -22.08 21.17 -0.15
C SER A 191 -23.51 21.46 0.35
N VAL A 192 -23.66 21.75 1.65
CA VAL A 192 -24.95 22.11 2.27
C VAL A 192 -25.16 23.62 2.24
N VAL A 193 -24.14 24.40 2.59
CA VAL A 193 -24.24 25.86 2.72
C VAL A 193 -24.26 26.57 1.36
N ASP A 194 -23.36 26.19 0.45
CA ASP A 194 -23.26 26.81 -0.87
C ASP A 194 -22.81 25.78 -1.94
N PRO A 195 -23.74 24.95 -2.43
CA PRO A 195 -23.43 23.95 -3.45
C PRO A 195 -22.98 24.57 -4.78
N LEU A 196 -23.41 25.80 -5.09
CA LEU A 196 -23.04 26.48 -6.33
C LEU A 196 -21.57 26.93 -6.29
N LYS A 197 -21.11 27.50 -5.18
CA LYS A 197 -19.69 27.81 -4.98
C LYS A 197 -18.85 26.53 -5.08
N LEU A 198 -19.23 25.44 -4.41
CA LEU A 198 -18.51 24.18 -4.49
C LEU A 198 -18.42 23.64 -5.93
N ARG A 199 -19.52 23.69 -6.68
CA ARG A 199 -19.54 23.30 -8.10
C ARG A 199 -18.64 24.20 -8.96
N LYS A 200 -18.67 25.51 -8.72
CA LYS A 200 -17.85 26.50 -9.44
C LYS A 200 -16.35 26.30 -9.20
N MET A 201 -15.95 25.99 -7.96
CA MET A 201 -14.54 25.74 -7.61
C MET A 201 -13.95 24.54 -8.36
N LEU A 202 -14.71 23.45 -8.48
CA LEU A 202 -14.28 22.27 -9.24
C LEU A 202 -14.34 22.52 -10.76
N GLY A 203 -15.30 23.37 -11.17
CA GLY A 203 -15.43 23.90 -12.52
C GLY A 203 -15.72 22.85 -13.58
N ALA A 204 -15.55 23.23 -14.85
CA ALA A 204 -15.80 22.36 -16.01
C ALA A 204 -14.92 21.09 -16.06
N GLY A 205 -13.84 21.04 -15.26
CA GLY A 205 -12.98 19.86 -15.18
C GLY A 205 -13.69 18.64 -14.58
N MET A 206 -14.74 18.83 -13.79
CA MET A 206 -15.48 17.74 -13.14
C MET A 206 -16.85 17.53 -13.77
N SER A 207 -16.95 16.51 -14.62
CA SER A 207 -18.24 16.08 -15.21
C SER A 207 -19.31 15.81 -14.15
N ASP A 208 -20.59 15.93 -14.51
CA ASP A 208 -21.72 15.67 -13.59
C ASP A 208 -21.65 14.25 -13.01
N LYS A 209 -21.30 13.25 -13.82
CA LYS A 209 -21.11 11.87 -13.36
C LYS A 209 -20.02 11.74 -12.29
N MET A 210 -18.89 12.45 -12.45
CA MET A 210 -17.82 12.42 -11.45
C MET A 210 -18.25 13.12 -10.16
N TRP A 211 -18.96 14.21 -10.28
CA TRP A 211 -19.51 14.98 -9.17
C TRP A 211 -20.52 14.16 -8.35
N GLU A 212 -21.47 13.50 -9.01
CA GLU A 212 -22.46 12.64 -8.36
C GLU A 212 -21.79 11.52 -7.57
N VAL A 213 -20.79 10.86 -8.15
CA VAL A 213 -20.00 9.81 -7.47
C VAL A 213 -19.32 10.38 -6.23
N THR A 214 -18.72 11.57 -6.33
CA THR A 214 -17.98 12.20 -5.23
C THR A 214 -18.91 12.61 -4.08
N ILE A 215 -20.02 13.27 -4.40
CA ILE A 215 -21.02 13.69 -3.41
C ILE A 215 -21.67 12.47 -2.76
N LYS A 216 -22.03 11.46 -3.55
CA LYS A 216 -22.59 10.20 -3.03
C LYS A 216 -21.62 9.51 -2.09
N HIS A 217 -20.33 9.47 -2.44
CA HIS A 217 -19.29 8.90 -1.58
C HIS A 217 -19.12 9.69 -0.29
N ALA A 218 -19.02 11.02 -0.37
CA ALA A 218 -18.90 11.90 0.81
C ALA A 218 -20.11 11.75 1.76
N ARG A 219 -21.33 11.63 1.21
CA ARG A 219 -22.56 11.45 2.01
C ARG A 219 -22.66 10.09 2.71
N ARG A 220 -21.80 9.12 2.39
CA ARG A 220 -21.68 7.88 3.17
C ARG A 220 -20.91 8.08 4.48
N CYS A 221 -20.29 9.25 4.67
CA CYS A 221 -19.62 9.60 5.92
C CYS A 221 -20.60 9.55 7.08
N GLU A 222 -20.22 8.89 8.16
CA GLU A 222 -20.97 8.89 9.41
C GLU A 222 -20.67 10.21 10.14
N LEU A 223 -21.69 11.03 10.36
CA LEU A 223 -21.55 12.37 10.94
C LEU A 223 -21.36 12.34 12.47
N GLY A 224 -21.56 11.18 13.09
CA GLY A 224 -21.54 11.01 14.54
C GLY A 224 -22.65 11.78 15.26
N ASN A 225 -22.50 11.94 16.58
CA ASN A 225 -23.52 12.53 17.46
C ASN A 225 -23.23 14.00 17.82
N LYS A 226 -22.22 14.62 17.21
CA LYS A 226 -21.84 16.00 17.49
C LYS A 226 -22.89 16.94 16.90
N HIS A 227 -23.40 17.87 17.71
CA HIS A 227 -24.35 18.89 17.28
C HIS A 227 -23.86 20.27 17.73
N TYR A 228 -24.15 21.28 16.92
CA TYR A 228 -23.83 22.67 17.18
C TYR A 228 -25.13 23.42 17.47
N ILE A 229 -25.16 24.17 18.56
CA ILE A 229 -26.35 24.93 18.97
C ILE A 229 -26.05 26.42 18.79
N TYR A 230 -26.86 27.09 17.98
CA TYR A 230 -26.80 28.53 17.78
C TYR A 230 -28.05 29.19 18.38
N ARG A 231 -27.85 30.06 19.38
CA ARG A 231 -28.94 30.72 20.11
C ARG A 231 -28.99 32.21 19.77
N GLY A 232 -30.13 32.66 19.26
CA GLY A 232 -30.49 34.05 19.10
C GLY A 232 -31.55 34.51 20.12
N PRO A 233 -31.96 35.78 20.10
CA PRO A 233 -32.91 36.34 21.07
C PRO A 233 -34.28 35.64 21.10
N SER A 234 -34.73 35.13 19.96
CA SER A 234 -36.04 34.50 19.79
C SER A 234 -35.97 33.15 19.08
N TYR A 235 -34.77 32.59 18.87
CA TYR A 235 -34.63 31.33 18.15
C TYR A 235 -33.43 30.51 18.63
N CYS A 236 -33.49 29.20 18.48
CA CYS A 236 -32.37 28.30 18.72
C CYS A 236 -32.31 27.23 17.63
N LEU A 237 -31.17 27.18 16.91
CA LEU A 237 -30.90 26.23 15.83
C LEU A 237 -29.96 25.14 16.33
N THR A 238 -30.29 23.89 16.02
CA THR A 238 -29.43 22.73 16.21
C THR A 238 -28.96 22.26 14.85
N LEU A 239 -27.66 22.31 14.61
CA LEU A 239 -27.00 21.93 13.36
C LEU A 239 -26.17 20.66 13.57
N ASN A 240 -26.08 19.81 12.55
CA ASN A 240 -25.10 18.73 12.52
C ASN A 240 -23.70 19.23 12.09
N PRO A 241 -22.65 18.38 12.06
CA PRO A 241 -21.29 18.82 11.73
C PRO A 241 -21.07 19.31 10.30
N ILE A 242 -22.06 19.15 9.43
CA ILE A 242 -22.06 19.63 8.05
C ILE A 242 -22.97 20.86 7.88
N CYS A 243 -23.33 21.51 8.99
CA CYS A 243 -24.19 22.71 9.04
C CYS A 243 -25.61 22.50 8.50
N GLN A 244 -26.08 21.27 8.40
CA GLN A 244 -27.48 20.98 8.11
C GLN A 244 -28.31 21.19 9.37
N VAL A 245 -29.44 21.87 9.22
CA VAL A 245 -30.39 22.11 10.31
C VAL A 245 -31.09 20.80 10.66
N VAL A 246 -30.93 20.36 11.91
CA VAL A 246 -31.57 19.18 12.49
C VAL A 246 -32.82 19.56 13.27
N ASN A 247 -32.76 20.68 14.01
CA ASN A 247 -33.91 21.28 14.66
C ASN A 247 -33.79 22.81 14.65
N ALA A 248 -34.92 23.49 14.65
CA ALA A 248 -35.02 24.94 14.81
C ALA A 248 -36.18 25.24 15.74
N THR A 249 -35.94 25.99 16.81
CA THR A 249 -36.99 26.54 17.68
C THR A 249 -37.09 28.03 17.41
N ILE A 250 -38.30 28.54 17.19
CA ILE A 250 -38.57 29.97 17.01
C ILE A 250 -39.68 30.34 17.98
N SER A 251 -39.43 31.32 18.86
CA SER A 251 -40.36 31.81 19.88
C SER A 251 -40.98 30.70 20.75
N GLY A 252 -40.22 29.62 21.02
CA GLY A 252 -40.67 28.48 21.81
C GLY A 252 -41.43 27.38 21.04
N GLN A 253 -41.61 27.52 19.71
CA GLN A 253 -42.17 26.47 18.86
C GLN A 253 -41.07 25.72 18.09
N ASP A 254 -41.12 24.39 18.10
CA ASP A 254 -40.26 23.52 17.29
C ASP A 254 -40.72 23.53 15.81
N CYS A 255 -39.80 23.86 14.90
CA CYS A 255 -39.99 23.91 13.45
C CYS A 255 -39.26 22.75 12.74
N SER A 256 -39.24 21.56 13.35
CA SER A 256 -38.46 20.41 12.86
C SER A 256 -38.92 19.81 11.51
N ASN A 257 -40.09 20.21 10.98
CA ASN A 257 -40.73 19.61 9.79
C ASN A 257 -41.01 20.58 8.63
N LEU A 258 -40.62 21.86 8.72
CA LEU A 258 -40.70 22.73 7.56
C LEU A 258 -39.53 22.39 6.64
N ASP A 259 -39.82 21.98 5.40
CA ASP A 259 -38.83 21.70 4.38
C ASP A 259 -37.99 22.97 4.13
N ILE A 260 -36.85 23.10 4.83
CA ILE A 260 -35.96 24.28 4.81
C ILE A 260 -35.23 24.42 3.46
N SER A 261 -35.48 23.53 2.49
CA SER A 261 -34.99 23.66 1.11
C SER A 261 -35.48 24.95 0.41
N GLY A 262 -36.53 25.61 0.93
CA GLY A 262 -37.10 26.84 0.37
C GLY A 262 -36.51 28.18 0.81
N ILE A 263 -35.71 28.26 1.88
CA ILE A 263 -35.33 29.57 2.47
C ILE A 263 -34.13 30.24 1.77
N ASN A 264 -33.36 29.49 0.95
CA ASN A 264 -32.24 30.04 0.17
C ASN A 264 -32.65 30.92 -1.03
N LYS A 265 -33.93 31.33 -1.15
CA LYS A 265 -34.41 32.23 -2.22
C LYS A 265 -34.75 33.65 -1.78
N VAL A 266 -34.56 34.03 -0.50
CA VAL A 266 -34.88 35.39 -0.03
C VAL A 266 -33.61 36.10 0.46
N SER A 267 -32.70 36.41 -0.45
CA SER A 267 -31.66 37.43 -0.24
C SER A 267 -31.05 37.87 -1.58
N SER A 268 -31.93 38.22 -2.53
CA SER A 268 -31.55 38.95 -3.74
C SER A 268 -32.60 40.00 -4.10
N LEU A 269 -33.00 40.80 -3.10
CA LEU A 269 -33.66 42.10 -3.28
C LEU A 269 -33.26 43.01 -2.11
N GLN A 270 -32.10 43.65 -2.25
CA GLN A 270 -31.87 45.07 -1.98
C GLN A 270 -30.52 45.47 -2.59
#